data_AF-A0A1V3PFQ0-F1
#
_entry.id   AF-A0A1V3PFQ0-F1
#
_cell.length_a   1.000
_cell.length_b   1.000
_cell.length_c   1.000
_cell.angle_alpha   90.00
_cell.angle_beta   90.00
_cell.angle_gamma   90.00
#
_symmetry.space_group_name_H-M   'P 1'
#
loop_
_entity.id
_entity.type
_entity.pdbx_description
1 polymer ?
#
loop_
_entity_poly.entity_id
_entity_poly.type
_entity_poly.pdbx_seq_one_letter_code
_entity_poly.pdbx_strand_id
1 'polypeptide(L)'
;MKLRTRLAALLLALLSAPVASAATPDAAKTLDYIHHAWTTLTRQMADCSAFGKGPGDTQLALYLPHALPMPSGLPAIAARCHVELRRLPQTIREIGDVDAAKLPAQGLLYLPHPYVVPGGFFNEMYGWDSYFIELGLLTDHHEALARDMVDNALFEVRHYGGVLNANRSYYLSRSQPPFLGAMMAALLADPTSFRDDADKRAWLARAYPLAVRNHDLWLRTEHRAGDTGLARYFDYGHGPVLEAHDASYYQGVIRWLLAHRAEDPGYLVKASQHPDAAEAARLKTASCDITTSEVCADAWVDGYRLTADYYLGDRAMRESGFDVNFHFGPYAGLTHHYAPVGLNSLLYRYERDLHDFAVTLGKTADATHWAQAATARKAAMDQYLWQPAKGMYMDYDFVAGKPSTDPYLSTFYPLWAGAASAAQAQALRGKLALFEQRGGLRMSTRTTGAQWDAPYGWAPTNWLAIKGLDAYGFHDDAHRLAGKFMATVDRSLAADGTIREKYNMALGNADVKVSAGYTTNVIGFGWTNGVYLKLHELLEGPATGKPAAAATVVH
;
A
#
# COMPACT_ATOMS: atom_id res chain seq x y z
N MET A 1 -11.63 46.51 -69.59
CA MET A 1 -10.66 45.51 -69.09
C MET A 1 -11.29 44.79 -67.91
N LYS A 2 -12.04 43.69 -68.11
CA LYS A 2 -11.60 42.27 -68.17
C LYS A 2 -10.76 41.82 -66.96
N LEU A 3 -11.39 41.10 -66.02
CA LEU A 3 -10.92 39.86 -65.35
C LEU A 3 -12.09 39.35 -64.47
N ARG A 4 -12.99 38.45 -64.88
CA ARG A 4 -12.92 36.98 -65.10
C ARG A 4 -12.36 36.14 -63.92
N THR A 5 -13.32 35.49 -63.24
CA THR A 5 -13.37 34.08 -62.79
C THR A 5 -12.34 33.56 -61.77
N ARG A 6 -12.82 33.00 -60.64
CA ARG A 6 -13.04 31.55 -60.41
C ARG A 6 -13.51 31.31 -58.97
N LEU A 7 -14.76 30.86 -58.78
CA LEU A 7 -15.18 30.14 -57.58
C LEU A 7 -14.60 28.72 -57.67
N ALA A 8 -13.78 28.32 -56.71
CA ALA A 8 -13.40 26.93 -56.50
C ALA A 8 -14.20 26.40 -55.32
N ALA A 9 -15.12 25.46 -55.59
CA ALA A 9 -15.78 24.67 -54.57
C ALA A 9 -14.78 23.64 -54.03
N LEU A 10 -14.36 23.77 -52.78
CA LEU A 10 -13.67 22.71 -52.07
C LEU A 10 -14.72 21.71 -51.58
N LEU A 11 -14.83 20.57 -52.25
CA LEU A 11 -15.49 19.38 -51.71
C LEU A 11 -14.62 18.84 -50.57
N LEU A 12 -15.05 19.07 -49.33
CA LEU A 12 -14.49 18.43 -48.15
C LEU A 12 -14.90 16.95 -48.18
N ALA A 13 -14.00 16.08 -48.64
CA ALA A 13 -14.13 14.65 -48.42
C ALA A 13 -13.88 14.38 -46.93
N LEU A 14 -14.96 14.26 -46.17
CA LEU A 14 -14.93 13.71 -44.81
C LEU A 14 -14.52 12.24 -44.92
N LEU A 15 -13.23 11.96 -44.79
CA LEU A 15 -12.73 10.64 -44.43
C LEU A 15 -13.21 10.36 -43.00
N SER A 16 -14.36 9.70 -42.89
CA SER A 16 -14.79 9.06 -41.67
C SER A 16 -13.78 7.95 -41.34
N ALA A 17 -12.81 8.26 -40.50
CA ALA A 17 -12.04 7.24 -39.81
C ALA A 17 -13.04 6.32 -39.08
N PRO A 18 -12.89 4.99 -39.15
CA PRO A 18 -13.75 4.11 -38.38
C PRO A 18 -13.53 4.46 -36.91
N VAL A 19 -14.57 4.97 -36.27
CA VAL A 19 -14.63 5.00 -34.81
C VAL A 19 -14.54 3.54 -34.42
N ALA A 20 -13.39 3.11 -33.90
CA ALA A 20 -13.25 1.77 -33.36
C ALA A 20 -14.38 1.60 -32.34
N SER A 21 -15.33 0.72 -32.63
CA SER A 21 -16.36 0.34 -31.66
C SER A 21 -15.60 -0.11 -30.41
N ALA A 22 -15.87 0.52 -29.27
CA ALA A 22 -15.32 0.05 -28.01
C ALA A 22 -15.59 -1.45 -27.91
N ALA A 23 -14.56 -2.23 -27.58
CA ALA A 23 -14.73 -3.67 -27.50
C ALA A 23 -15.77 -3.98 -26.42
N THR A 24 -16.55 -5.04 -26.60
CA THR A 24 -17.47 -5.50 -25.57
C THR A 24 -16.66 -6.02 -24.37
N PRO A 25 -16.98 -5.61 -23.13
CA PRO A 25 -16.36 -6.15 -21.92
C PRO A 25 -16.50 -7.68 -21.87
N ASP A 26 -15.42 -8.38 -21.57
CA ASP A 26 -15.33 -9.83 -21.63
C ASP A 26 -14.39 -10.35 -20.54
N ALA A 27 -14.96 -11.00 -19.53
CA ALA A 27 -14.21 -11.51 -18.38
C ALA A 27 -13.14 -12.54 -18.79
N ALA A 28 -13.36 -13.31 -19.86
CA ALA A 28 -12.37 -14.29 -20.33
C ALA A 28 -11.12 -13.61 -20.89
N LYS A 29 -11.27 -12.45 -21.55
CA LYS A 29 -10.12 -11.65 -21.99
C LYS A 29 -9.39 -10.99 -20.83
N THR A 30 -10.12 -10.62 -19.78
CA THR A 30 -9.50 -10.11 -18.55
C THR A 30 -8.67 -11.18 -17.86
N LEU A 31 -9.18 -12.40 -17.75
CA LEU A 31 -8.41 -13.54 -17.22
C LEU A 31 -7.18 -13.82 -18.09
N ASP A 32 -7.34 -13.89 -19.41
CA ASP A 32 -6.22 -14.10 -20.35
C ASP A 32 -5.12 -13.03 -20.18
N TYR A 33 -5.49 -11.76 -20.05
CA TYR A 33 -4.54 -10.69 -19.74
C TYR A 33 -3.77 -10.98 -18.45
N ILE A 34 -4.48 -11.36 -17.38
CA ILE A 34 -3.89 -11.59 -16.05
C ILE A 34 -2.90 -12.77 -16.08
N HIS A 35 -3.28 -13.89 -16.69
CA HIS A 35 -2.43 -15.09 -16.78
C HIS A 35 -1.08 -14.78 -17.45
N HIS A 36 -1.06 -13.90 -18.46
CA HIS A 36 0.16 -13.47 -19.13
C HIS A 36 0.95 -12.40 -18.35
N ALA A 37 0.27 -11.62 -17.49
CA ALA A 37 0.87 -10.49 -16.79
C ALA A 37 1.91 -10.93 -15.75
N TRP A 38 1.74 -12.08 -15.08
CA TRP A 38 2.66 -12.53 -14.02
C TRP A 38 4.10 -12.65 -14.51
N THR A 39 4.30 -13.25 -15.69
CA THR A 39 5.62 -13.37 -16.30
C THR A 39 6.24 -12.00 -16.57
N THR A 40 5.43 -11.05 -17.07
CA THR A 40 5.88 -9.70 -17.41
C THR A 40 6.23 -8.87 -16.17
N LEU A 41 5.52 -9.10 -15.06
CA LEU A 41 5.72 -8.40 -13.78
C LEU A 41 6.79 -9.06 -12.89
N THR A 42 7.27 -10.26 -13.24
CA THR A 42 8.30 -10.95 -12.46
C THR A 42 9.67 -10.30 -12.65
N ARG A 43 10.41 -10.14 -11.56
CA ARG A 43 11.80 -9.69 -11.50
C ARG A 43 12.62 -10.68 -10.71
N GLN A 44 13.91 -10.78 -11.04
CA GLN A 44 14.86 -11.63 -10.33
C GLN A 44 16.28 -11.10 -10.51
N MET A 45 17.13 -11.29 -9.50
CA MET A 45 18.52 -10.78 -9.52
C MET A 45 19.39 -11.40 -10.63
N ALA A 46 18.92 -12.45 -11.31
CA ALA A 46 19.59 -13.06 -12.46
C ALA A 46 19.35 -12.31 -13.79
N ASP A 47 18.39 -11.37 -13.83
CA ASP A 47 17.99 -10.62 -15.03
C ASP A 47 18.25 -9.12 -14.84
N CYS A 48 18.75 -8.47 -15.90
CA CYS A 48 18.98 -7.03 -15.88
C CYS A 48 17.67 -6.22 -15.73
N SER A 49 16.51 -6.80 -16.06
CA SER A 49 15.20 -6.17 -15.84
C SER A 49 14.93 -5.84 -14.36
N ALA A 50 15.57 -6.53 -13.41
CA ALA A 50 15.45 -6.22 -11.98
C ALA A 50 16.18 -4.94 -11.56
N PHE A 51 17.15 -4.46 -12.35
CA PHE A 51 17.97 -3.29 -12.02
C PHE A 51 17.47 -2.03 -12.74
N GLY A 52 16.24 -1.61 -12.42
CA GLY A 52 15.69 -0.34 -12.87
C GLY A 52 16.26 0.84 -12.06
N LYS A 53 16.32 2.02 -12.69
CA LYS A 53 16.58 3.27 -11.97
C LYS A 53 15.33 3.68 -11.19
N GLY A 54 15.49 3.97 -9.91
CA GLY A 54 14.46 4.62 -9.11
C GLY A 54 14.55 6.15 -9.22
N PRO A 55 13.58 6.89 -8.65
CA PRO A 55 13.69 8.32 -8.46
C PRO A 55 15.02 8.74 -7.82
N GLY A 56 15.74 9.66 -8.47
CA GLY A 56 17.02 10.20 -7.99
C GLY A 56 18.26 9.36 -8.31
N ASP A 57 18.12 8.15 -8.87
CA ASP A 57 19.27 7.30 -9.19
C ASP A 57 20.08 7.84 -10.38
N THR A 58 21.30 8.31 -10.12
CA THR A 58 22.26 8.71 -11.16
C THR A 58 22.97 7.50 -11.78
N GLN A 59 23.10 6.41 -11.02
CA GLN A 59 23.71 5.14 -11.41
C GLN A 59 22.94 3.95 -10.80
N LEU A 60 23.03 2.78 -11.42
CA LEU A 60 22.44 1.56 -10.88
C LEU A 60 23.33 1.02 -9.75
N ALA A 61 22.84 1.03 -8.53
CA ALA A 61 23.52 0.43 -7.39
C ALA A 61 22.65 -0.68 -6.77
N LEU A 62 23.31 -1.77 -6.36
CA LEU A 62 22.70 -2.87 -5.62
C LEU A 62 23.43 -3.03 -4.27
N TYR A 63 22.70 -2.84 -3.19
CA TYR A 63 23.21 -3.00 -1.83
C TYR A 63 22.95 -4.40 -1.31
N LEU A 64 24.03 -5.09 -0.93
CA LEU A 64 23.96 -6.31 -0.14
C LEU A 64 23.92 -5.98 1.36
N PRO A 65 23.24 -6.80 2.18
CA PRO A 65 23.35 -6.72 3.63
C PRO A 65 24.82 -6.83 4.07
N HIS A 66 25.18 -6.07 5.11
CA HIS A 66 26.56 -5.91 5.56
C HIS A 66 27.33 -7.23 5.68
N ALA A 67 26.74 -8.21 6.38
CA ALA A 67 27.34 -9.51 6.66
C ALA A 67 26.94 -10.62 5.67
N LEU A 68 26.19 -10.32 4.60
CA LEU A 68 25.80 -11.35 3.63
C LEU A 68 27.01 -11.76 2.77
N PRO A 69 27.37 -13.05 2.71
CA PRO A 69 28.36 -13.53 1.75
C PRO A 69 27.96 -13.14 0.32
N MET A 70 28.93 -12.80 -0.52
CA MET A 70 28.65 -12.45 -1.92
C MET A 70 27.99 -13.65 -2.62
N PRO A 71 26.76 -13.53 -3.14
CA PRO A 71 26.12 -14.62 -3.85
C PRO A 71 26.91 -15.02 -5.10
N SER A 72 27.02 -16.33 -5.34
CA SER A 72 27.71 -16.86 -6.52
C SER A 72 27.06 -16.33 -7.80
N GLY A 73 27.88 -15.84 -8.74
CA GLY A 73 27.41 -15.32 -10.02
C GLY A 73 26.92 -13.86 -10.00
N LEU A 74 26.57 -13.30 -8.82
CA LEU A 74 26.12 -11.92 -8.72
C LEU A 74 27.14 -10.90 -9.26
N PRO A 75 28.47 -11.04 -9.03
CA PRO A 75 29.46 -10.14 -9.64
C PRO A 75 29.44 -10.15 -11.17
N ALA A 76 29.24 -11.31 -11.80
CA ALA A 76 29.17 -11.43 -13.25
C ALA A 76 27.88 -10.81 -13.80
N ILE A 77 26.76 -11.00 -13.12
CA ILE A 77 25.48 -10.38 -13.48
C ILE A 77 25.55 -8.86 -13.34
N ALA A 78 26.09 -8.37 -12.23
CA ALA A 78 26.25 -6.95 -11.98
C ALA A 78 27.14 -6.28 -13.05
N ALA A 79 28.24 -6.92 -13.44
CA ALA A 79 29.08 -6.45 -14.54
C ALA A 79 28.31 -6.41 -15.88
N ARG A 80 27.55 -7.46 -16.20
CA ARG A 80 26.73 -7.53 -17.43
C ARG A 80 25.64 -6.47 -17.46
N CYS A 81 25.02 -6.18 -16.32
CA CYS A 81 23.91 -5.24 -16.20
C CYS A 81 24.36 -3.81 -15.84
N HIS A 82 25.67 -3.55 -15.77
CA HIS A 82 26.24 -2.25 -15.38
C HIS A 82 25.75 -1.74 -14.01
N VAL A 83 25.67 -2.66 -13.03
CA VAL A 83 25.24 -2.39 -11.67
C VAL A 83 26.45 -2.35 -10.75
N GLU A 84 26.55 -1.30 -9.94
CA GLU A 84 27.55 -1.20 -8.90
C GLU A 84 27.11 -2.01 -7.67
N LEU A 85 27.92 -2.99 -7.27
CA LEU A 85 27.71 -3.74 -6.04
C LEU A 85 28.24 -2.96 -4.84
N ARG A 86 27.38 -2.71 -3.86
CA ARG A 86 27.70 -2.02 -2.61
C ARG A 86 27.32 -2.89 -1.42
N ARG A 87 27.87 -2.59 -0.25
CA ARG A 87 27.46 -3.18 1.03
C ARG A 87 26.84 -2.12 1.90
N LEU A 88 25.80 -2.50 2.63
CA LEU A 88 25.29 -1.65 3.71
C LEU A 88 26.38 -1.43 4.77
N PRO A 89 26.46 -0.22 5.34
CA PRO A 89 27.57 0.17 6.20
C PRO A 89 27.61 -0.62 7.53
N GLN A 90 26.47 -1.17 7.95
CA GLN A 90 26.34 -1.96 9.16
C GLN A 90 25.21 -3.00 9.05
N THR A 91 25.20 -3.96 9.97
CA THR A 91 24.08 -4.88 10.13
C THR A 91 22.86 -4.13 10.65
N ILE A 92 21.73 -4.25 9.94
CA ILE A 92 20.45 -3.69 10.34
C ILE A 92 19.69 -4.73 11.15
N ARG A 93 19.27 -4.36 12.37
CA ARG A 93 18.41 -5.14 13.24
C ARG A 93 16.98 -4.61 13.25
N GLU A 94 16.82 -3.29 13.12
CA GLU A 94 15.55 -2.59 13.12
C GLU A 94 15.49 -1.58 11.97
N ILE A 95 14.30 -1.35 11.43
CA ILE A 95 14.06 -0.26 10.47
C ILE A 95 14.52 1.06 11.10
N GLY A 96 15.27 1.87 10.34
CA GLY A 96 15.85 3.13 10.81
C GLY A 96 17.28 3.03 11.37
N ASP A 97 17.87 1.84 11.52
CA ASP A 97 19.28 1.72 11.98
C ASP A 97 20.28 2.41 11.03
N VAL A 98 19.97 2.46 9.73
CA VAL A 98 20.78 3.13 8.72
C VAL A 98 20.06 4.39 8.22
N ASP A 99 20.75 5.51 8.37
CA ASP A 99 20.36 6.77 7.75
C ASP A 99 20.67 6.73 6.24
N ALA A 100 19.63 6.49 5.45
CA ALA A 100 19.73 6.38 4.00
C ALA A 100 20.28 7.66 3.33
N ALA A 101 20.11 8.83 3.95
CA ALA A 101 20.63 10.09 3.41
C ALA A 101 22.17 10.17 3.46
N LYS A 102 22.81 9.34 4.29
CA LYS A 102 24.28 9.26 4.42
C LYS A 102 24.89 8.18 3.51
N LEU A 103 24.08 7.44 2.77
CA LEU A 103 24.60 6.47 1.81
C LEU A 103 25.26 7.20 0.63
N PRO A 104 26.38 6.69 0.09
CA PRO A 104 27.11 7.34 -0.99
C PRO A 104 26.31 7.42 -2.30
N ALA A 105 25.31 6.56 -2.46
CA ALA A 105 24.35 6.58 -3.57
C ALA A 105 23.06 5.89 -3.13
N GLN A 106 21.93 6.27 -3.70
CA GLN A 106 20.70 5.48 -3.57
C GLN A 106 20.73 4.28 -4.52
N GLY A 107 19.98 3.23 -4.20
CA GLY A 107 19.95 2.02 -5.02
C GLY A 107 19.00 0.93 -4.51
N LEU A 108 18.96 -0.18 -5.27
CA LEU A 108 18.16 -1.36 -4.96
C LEU A 108 18.79 -2.14 -3.80
N LEU A 109 17.96 -2.76 -2.97
CA LEU A 109 18.38 -3.70 -1.94
C LEU A 109 18.23 -5.13 -2.47
N TYR A 110 19.25 -5.95 -2.23
CA TYR A 110 19.27 -7.33 -2.69
C TYR A 110 18.13 -8.16 -2.09
N LEU A 111 17.46 -8.93 -2.95
CA LEU A 111 16.51 -9.99 -2.56
C LEU A 111 16.96 -11.31 -3.21
N PRO A 112 16.97 -12.43 -2.48
CA PRO A 112 17.50 -13.70 -2.99
C PRO A 112 16.60 -14.42 -4.00
N HIS A 113 15.28 -14.20 -3.95
CA HIS A 113 14.31 -14.93 -4.77
C HIS A 113 13.65 -14.03 -5.84
N PRO A 114 13.08 -14.61 -6.91
CA PRO A 114 12.18 -13.89 -7.81
C PRO A 114 11.00 -13.25 -7.05
N TYR A 115 10.48 -12.14 -7.57
CA TYR A 115 9.33 -11.45 -7.01
C TYR A 115 8.53 -10.76 -8.12
N VAL A 116 7.27 -10.45 -7.84
CA VAL A 116 6.40 -9.72 -8.77
C VAL A 116 6.29 -8.27 -8.33
N VAL A 117 6.45 -7.34 -9.28
CA VAL A 117 6.30 -5.89 -9.04
C VAL A 117 4.85 -5.43 -9.25
N PRO A 118 4.45 -4.27 -8.68
CA PRO A 118 3.11 -3.73 -8.93
C PRO A 118 2.85 -3.42 -10.42
N GLY A 119 3.82 -2.85 -11.14
CA GLY A 119 3.73 -2.60 -12.59
C GLY A 119 4.16 -1.20 -13.01
N GLY A 120 4.21 -0.97 -14.33
CA GLY A 120 4.70 0.27 -14.91
C GLY A 120 6.14 0.59 -14.52
N PHE A 121 6.37 1.76 -13.90
CA PHE A 121 7.70 2.21 -13.49
C PHE A 121 8.16 1.66 -12.14
N PHE A 122 7.29 0.97 -11.39
CA PHE A 122 7.67 0.27 -10.16
C PHE A 122 8.47 -0.98 -10.51
N ASN A 123 9.71 -1.06 -10.02
CA ASN A 123 10.62 -2.18 -10.31
C ASN A 123 11.07 -2.94 -9.04
N GLU A 124 10.48 -2.57 -7.92
CA GLU A 124 10.77 -3.04 -6.57
C GLU A 124 9.67 -3.99 -6.10
N MET A 125 10.00 -4.87 -5.16
CA MET A 125 8.99 -5.59 -4.39
C MET A 125 8.43 -4.62 -3.36
N TYR A 126 7.12 -4.36 -3.40
CA TYR A 126 6.43 -3.48 -2.44
C TYR A 126 5.78 -4.29 -1.33
N GLY A 127 5.82 -3.77 -0.10
CA GLY A 127 5.43 -4.50 1.11
C GLY A 127 4.00 -5.04 1.07
N TRP A 128 3.00 -4.15 0.99
CA TRP A 128 1.59 -4.58 1.06
C TRP A 128 1.00 -5.07 -0.27
N ASP A 129 1.46 -4.54 -1.42
CA ASP A 129 1.06 -5.00 -2.75
C ASP A 129 1.31 -6.49 -2.92
N SER A 130 2.43 -6.96 -2.34
CA SER A 130 2.86 -8.35 -2.39
C SER A 130 1.82 -9.33 -1.83
N TYR A 131 1.02 -8.93 -0.84
CA TYR A 131 -0.06 -9.80 -0.33
C TYR A 131 -1.15 -10.02 -1.39
N PHE A 132 -1.61 -8.97 -2.06
CA PHE A 132 -2.67 -9.08 -3.06
C PHE A 132 -2.17 -9.81 -4.31
N ILE A 133 -0.90 -9.61 -4.66
CA ILE A 133 -0.22 -10.33 -5.73
C ILE A 133 -0.10 -11.82 -5.38
N GLU A 134 0.38 -12.14 -4.18
CA GLU A 134 0.51 -13.53 -3.70
C GLU A 134 -0.82 -14.27 -3.76
N LEU A 135 -1.92 -13.64 -3.32
CA LEU A 135 -3.26 -14.23 -3.44
C LEU A 135 -3.60 -14.58 -4.90
N GLY A 136 -3.25 -13.71 -5.84
CA GLY A 136 -3.42 -13.94 -7.26
C GLY A 136 -2.57 -15.10 -7.77
N LEU A 137 -1.29 -15.14 -7.40
CA LEU A 137 -0.36 -16.20 -7.77
C LEU A 137 -0.83 -17.57 -7.26
N LEU A 138 -1.34 -17.65 -6.03
CA LEU A 138 -1.89 -18.90 -5.49
C LEU A 138 -3.14 -19.35 -6.25
N THR A 139 -4.06 -18.42 -6.54
CA THR A 139 -5.26 -18.73 -7.33
C THR A 139 -4.92 -19.13 -8.78
N ASP A 140 -3.79 -18.67 -9.31
CA ASP A 140 -3.34 -18.94 -10.68
C ASP A 140 -2.22 -20.00 -10.76
N HIS A 141 -2.06 -20.83 -9.73
CA HIS A 141 -1.13 -21.98 -9.71
C HIS A 141 0.35 -21.62 -9.91
N HIS A 142 0.76 -20.49 -9.33
CA HIS A 142 2.15 -20.02 -9.25
C HIS A 142 2.70 -20.11 -7.81
N GLU A 143 2.47 -21.21 -7.11
CA GLU A 143 2.75 -21.36 -5.68
C GLU A 143 4.24 -21.21 -5.34
N ALA A 144 5.13 -21.65 -6.22
CA ALA A 144 6.57 -21.47 -6.03
C ALA A 144 6.96 -19.99 -5.97
N LEU A 145 6.40 -19.17 -6.88
CA LEU A 145 6.66 -17.73 -6.93
C LEU A 145 6.00 -17.01 -5.74
N ALA A 146 4.79 -17.43 -5.34
CA ALA A 146 4.14 -16.93 -4.13
C ALA A 146 5.02 -17.19 -2.89
N ARG A 147 5.54 -18.42 -2.74
CA ARG A 147 6.47 -18.78 -1.66
C ARG A 147 7.77 -17.97 -1.69
N ASP A 148 8.35 -17.79 -2.87
CA ASP A 148 9.55 -16.96 -3.07
C ASP A 148 9.33 -15.50 -2.59
N MET A 149 8.15 -14.92 -2.83
CA MET A 149 7.81 -13.58 -2.33
C MET A 149 7.71 -13.54 -0.79
N VAL A 150 7.09 -14.54 -0.15
CA VAL A 150 7.07 -14.60 1.32
C VAL A 150 8.48 -14.80 1.90
N ASP A 151 9.30 -15.64 1.27
CA ASP A 151 10.69 -15.84 1.67
C ASP A 151 11.54 -14.57 1.49
N ASN A 152 11.27 -13.76 0.46
CA ASN A 152 11.87 -12.42 0.31
C ASN A 152 11.43 -11.47 1.43
N ALA A 153 10.14 -11.42 1.80
CA ALA A 153 9.68 -10.60 2.92
C ALA A 153 10.34 -11.04 4.25
N LEU A 154 10.49 -12.34 4.49
CA LEU A 154 11.23 -12.88 5.63
C LEU A 154 12.73 -12.53 5.57
N PHE A 155 13.32 -12.47 4.37
CA PHE A 155 14.68 -12.00 4.16
C PHE A 155 14.83 -10.52 4.51
N GLU A 156 13.90 -9.66 4.11
CA GLU A 156 13.89 -8.25 4.49
C GLU A 156 13.84 -8.08 6.01
N VAL A 157 12.95 -8.81 6.67
CA VAL A 157 12.89 -8.80 8.13
C VAL A 157 14.22 -9.21 8.75
N ARG A 158 14.94 -10.17 8.15
CA ARG A 158 16.26 -10.65 8.60
C ARG A 158 17.39 -9.64 8.42
N HIS A 159 17.39 -8.91 7.31
CA HIS A 159 18.56 -8.15 6.89
C HIS A 159 18.35 -6.64 6.87
N TYR A 160 17.10 -6.18 6.91
CA TYR A 160 16.67 -4.79 6.83
C TYR A 160 15.74 -4.39 7.99
N GLY A 161 15.49 -5.29 8.95
CA GLY A 161 14.80 -5.01 10.21
C GLY A 161 13.28 -5.07 10.17
N GLY A 162 12.67 -5.23 8.99
CA GLY A 162 11.23 -5.39 8.78
C GLY A 162 10.91 -5.54 7.31
N VAL A 163 9.64 -5.79 6.97
CA VAL A 163 9.16 -5.66 5.58
C VAL A 163 9.17 -4.17 5.23
N LEU A 164 9.88 -3.81 4.17
CA LEU A 164 10.06 -2.42 3.77
C LEU A 164 8.88 -1.93 2.94
N ASN A 165 8.77 -0.61 2.77
CA ASN A 165 7.86 -0.02 1.79
C ASN A 165 8.11 -0.61 0.39
N ALA A 166 9.37 -0.58 -0.03
CA ALA A 166 9.90 -1.42 -1.10
C ALA A 166 11.39 -1.67 -0.89
N ASN A 167 12.00 -2.60 -1.64
CA ASN A 167 13.40 -2.96 -1.47
C ASN A 167 14.39 -1.94 -2.06
N ARG A 168 14.35 -0.67 -1.61
CA ARG A 168 15.30 0.40 -1.96
C ARG A 168 15.88 1.08 -0.74
N SER A 169 17.09 1.62 -0.91
CA SER A 169 17.86 2.23 0.18
C SER A 169 17.13 3.36 0.89
N TYR A 170 16.40 4.22 0.16
CA TYR A 170 15.62 5.31 0.75
C TYR A 170 14.36 4.87 1.49
N TYR A 171 14.02 3.58 1.43
CA TYR A 171 12.95 2.97 2.23
C TYR A 171 13.46 2.23 3.46
N LEU A 172 14.78 2.24 3.76
CA LEU A 172 15.34 1.63 4.98
C LEU A 172 14.84 2.25 6.29
N SER A 173 14.09 3.36 6.22
CA SER A 173 13.44 4.01 7.37
C SER A 173 11.93 3.77 7.43
N ARG A 174 11.33 3.03 6.49
CA ARG A 174 9.88 2.97 6.31
C ARG A 174 9.36 1.59 5.93
N SER A 175 8.28 1.16 6.59
CA SER A 175 7.55 -0.06 6.26
C SER A 175 6.35 0.21 5.32
N GLN A 176 5.37 -0.68 5.32
CA GLN A 176 4.05 -0.56 4.71
C GLN A 176 3.02 -1.38 5.51
N PRO A 177 1.70 -1.30 5.22
CA PRO A 177 0.68 -2.02 5.99
C PRO A 177 1.02 -3.52 6.18
N PRO A 178 1.00 -4.06 7.42
CA PRO A 178 1.67 -5.32 7.72
C PRO A 178 0.83 -6.55 7.37
N PHE A 179 1.11 -7.14 6.19
CA PHE A 179 0.44 -8.37 5.73
C PHE A 179 1.25 -9.66 5.86
N LEU A 180 2.50 -9.62 6.33
CA LEU A 180 3.37 -10.81 6.37
C LEU A 180 2.74 -12.01 7.11
N GLY A 181 1.99 -11.77 8.21
CA GLY A 181 1.23 -12.84 8.88
C GLY A 181 0.18 -13.48 7.97
N ALA A 182 -0.61 -12.66 7.27
CA ALA A 182 -1.64 -13.13 6.35
C ALA A 182 -1.05 -13.80 5.09
N MET A 183 0.10 -13.34 4.61
CA MET A 183 0.86 -13.97 3.53
C MET A 183 1.30 -15.38 3.94
N MET A 184 1.96 -15.51 5.09
CA MET A 184 2.34 -16.82 5.63
C MET A 184 1.12 -17.72 5.85
N ALA A 185 0.01 -17.18 6.35
CA ALA A 185 -1.22 -17.94 6.54
C ALA A 185 -1.82 -18.43 5.22
N ALA A 186 -1.73 -17.66 4.13
CA ALA A 186 -2.20 -18.05 2.81
C ALA A 186 -1.42 -19.26 2.26
N LEU A 187 -0.08 -19.23 2.29
CA LEU A 187 0.76 -20.39 1.94
C LEU A 187 0.44 -21.61 2.79
N LEU A 188 0.25 -21.42 4.11
CA LEU A 188 -0.05 -22.52 5.01
C LEU A 188 -1.46 -23.10 4.80
N ALA A 189 -2.40 -22.33 4.28
CA ALA A 189 -3.73 -22.83 3.94
C ALA A 189 -3.75 -23.57 2.59
N ASP A 190 -2.84 -23.22 1.70
CA ASP A 190 -2.73 -23.80 0.38
C ASP A 190 -2.06 -25.21 0.41
N PRO A 191 -2.72 -26.24 -0.15
CA PRO A 191 -2.22 -27.62 -0.07
C PRO A 191 -1.05 -27.91 -1.02
N THR A 192 -0.77 -27.06 -2.01
CA THR A 192 0.25 -27.28 -3.04
C THR A 192 1.54 -26.49 -2.80
N SER A 193 1.52 -25.51 -1.89
CA SER A 193 2.65 -24.66 -1.51
C SER A 193 3.82 -25.39 -0.82
N PHE A 194 3.57 -26.59 -0.28
CA PHE A 194 4.56 -27.40 0.41
C PHE A 194 4.56 -28.84 -0.08
N ARG A 195 5.75 -29.47 -0.09
CA ARG A 195 5.91 -30.86 -0.55
C ARG A 195 5.16 -31.86 0.33
N ASP A 196 5.18 -31.63 1.64
CA ASP A 196 4.50 -32.42 2.67
C ASP A 196 4.37 -31.62 3.98
N ASP A 197 3.64 -32.16 4.95
CA ASP A 197 3.45 -31.53 6.28
C ASP A 197 4.77 -31.30 7.03
N ALA A 198 5.80 -32.10 6.76
CA ALA A 198 7.11 -31.96 7.38
C ALA A 198 7.86 -30.74 6.83
N ASP A 199 7.86 -30.53 5.50
CA ASP A 199 8.39 -29.31 4.86
C ASP A 199 7.63 -28.07 5.36
N LYS A 200 6.30 -28.14 5.38
CA LYS A 200 5.43 -27.06 5.90
C LYS A 200 5.78 -26.67 7.33
N ARG A 201 5.85 -27.65 8.23
CA ARG A 201 6.21 -27.43 9.64
C ARG A 201 7.63 -26.89 9.79
N ALA A 202 8.59 -27.41 9.02
CA ALA A 202 9.98 -26.98 9.06
C ALA A 202 10.17 -25.55 8.55
N TRP A 203 9.46 -25.17 7.48
CA TRP A 203 9.43 -23.80 6.98
C TRP A 203 8.83 -22.86 8.03
N LEU A 204 7.65 -23.20 8.58
CA LEU A 204 7.00 -22.38 9.60
C LEU A 204 7.88 -22.18 10.83
N ALA A 205 8.59 -23.23 11.29
CA ALA A 205 9.51 -23.12 12.42
C ALA A 205 10.66 -22.11 12.18
N ARG A 206 11.13 -21.96 10.93
CA ARG A 206 12.16 -20.97 10.56
C ARG A 206 11.57 -19.57 10.35
N ALA A 207 10.36 -19.48 9.80
CA ALA A 207 9.70 -18.22 9.48
C ALA A 207 9.11 -17.52 10.72
N TYR A 208 8.55 -18.31 11.65
CA TYR A 208 7.87 -17.81 12.86
C TYR A 208 8.63 -16.73 13.64
N PRO A 209 9.91 -16.91 14.05
CA PRO A 209 10.63 -15.88 14.80
C PRO A 209 10.84 -14.59 14.01
N LEU A 210 10.87 -14.65 12.67
CA LEU A 210 10.95 -13.46 11.83
C LEU A 210 9.58 -12.76 11.77
N ALA A 211 8.49 -13.51 11.66
CA ALA A 211 7.15 -12.97 11.72
C ALA A 211 6.88 -12.23 13.04
N VAL A 212 7.33 -12.80 14.16
CA VAL A 212 7.30 -12.15 15.49
C VAL A 212 8.10 -10.84 15.47
N ARG A 213 9.35 -10.86 14.98
CA ARG A 213 10.16 -9.62 14.91
C ARG A 213 9.53 -8.55 14.02
N ASN A 214 8.90 -8.94 12.90
CA ASN A 214 8.21 -8.00 12.03
C ASN A 214 6.96 -7.40 12.68
N HIS A 215 6.26 -8.16 13.52
CA HIS A 215 5.17 -7.63 14.34
C HIS A 215 5.70 -6.65 15.40
N ASP A 216 6.81 -6.97 16.07
CA ASP A 216 7.38 -6.15 17.14
C ASP A 216 7.81 -4.75 16.68
N LEU A 217 8.11 -4.56 15.39
CA LEU A 217 8.31 -3.24 14.76
C LEU A 217 7.19 -2.26 15.14
N TRP A 218 5.93 -2.72 15.08
CA TRP A 218 4.73 -1.90 15.30
C TRP A 218 4.43 -1.65 16.78
N LEU A 219 5.21 -2.26 17.68
CA LEU A 219 5.13 -2.05 19.13
C LEU A 219 6.24 -1.15 19.68
N ARG A 220 7.20 -0.75 18.83
CA ARG A 220 8.24 0.22 19.15
C ARG A 220 7.61 1.54 19.56
N THR A 221 8.33 2.29 20.38
CA THR A 221 7.84 3.53 21.02
C THR A 221 7.28 4.52 20.01
N GLU A 222 7.93 4.64 18.86
CA GLU A 222 7.58 5.56 17.78
C GLU A 222 6.24 5.21 17.12
N HIS A 223 5.91 3.92 16.99
CA HIS A 223 4.64 3.45 16.44
C HIS A 223 3.51 3.39 17.48
N ARG A 224 3.74 3.70 18.76
CA ARG A 224 2.64 3.71 19.74
C ARG A 224 1.74 4.93 19.52
N ALA A 225 0.44 4.70 19.48
CA ALA A 225 -0.55 5.77 19.45
C ALA A 225 -0.88 6.23 20.88
N GLY A 226 0.04 6.99 21.48
CA GLY A 226 -0.08 7.46 22.86
C GLY A 226 -0.16 6.29 23.86
N ASP A 227 -1.08 6.37 24.82
CA ASP A 227 -1.36 5.36 25.83
C ASP A 227 -2.56 4.45 25.49
N THR A 228 -3.07 4.53 24.27
CA THR A 228 -4.29 3.82 23.83
C THR A 228 -4.13 2.29 23.75
N GLY A 229 -2.89 1.79 23.74
CA GLY A 229 -2.58 0.39 23.43
C GLY A 229 -2.66 0.05 21.94
N LEU A 230 -2.91 1.05 21.08
CA LEU A 230 -2.95 0.92 19.62
C LEU A 230 -1.65 1.41 18.97
N ALA A 231 -1.48 1.09 17.69
CA ALA A 231 -0.35 1.54 16.88
C ALA A 231 -0.75 2.66 15.90
N ARG A 232 0.25 3.41 15.43
CA ARG A 232 0.21 4.42 14.38
C ARG A 232 1.27 4.13 13.31
N TYR A 233 1.10 4.73 12.14
CA TYR A 233 2.16 4.79 11.14
C TYR A 233 3.21 5.83 11.53
N PHE A 234 4.48 5.52 11.26
CA PHE A 234 5.65 6.35 11.56
C PHE A 234 6.85 5.95 10.70
N ASP A 235 7.57 6.92 10.14
CA ASP A 235 8.83 6.70 9.41
C ASP A 235 9.98 7.30 10.23
N TYR A 236 11.09 6.58 10.32
CA TYR A 236 12.27 6.98 11.12
C TYR A 236 13.16 8.03 10.44
N GLY A 237 12.85 8.39 9.19
CA GLY A 237 13.53 9.44 8.43
C GLY A 237 13.05 10.84 8.80
N HIS A 238 13.76 11.85 8.27
CA HIS A 238 13.49 13.26 8.59
C HIS A 238 13.39 14.12 7.33
N GLY A 239 12.66 15.23 7.43
CA GLY A 239 12.48 16.18 6.34
C GLY A 239 11.78 15.58 5.12
N PRO A 240 11.92 16.19 3.93
CA PRO A 240 11.34 15.65 2.71
C PRO A 240 11.89 14.25 2.40
N VAL A 241 11.09 13.45 1.71
CA VAL A 241 11.48 12.09 1.34
C VAL A 241 12.59 12.09 0.29
N LEU A 242 13.45 11.06 0.31
CA LEU A 242 14.61 10.99 -0.58
C LEU A 242 14.22 10.61 -2.02
N GLU A 243 13.08 9.95 -2.20
CA GLU A 243 12.51 9.65 -3.51
C GLU A 243 11.79 10.85 -4.17
N ALA A 244 11.71 12.00 -3.48
CA ALA A 244 11.17 13.22 -4.09
C ALA A 244 12.14 13.74 -5.14
N HIS A 245 11.69 13.82 -6.41
CA HIS A 245 12.49 14.33 -7.51
C HIS A 245 12.87 15.81 -7.36
N ASP A 246 11.94 16.62 -6.85
CA ASP A 246 12.09 18.06 -6.65
C ASP A 246 11.09 18.54 -5.56
N ALA A 247 11.07 19.84 -5.30
CA ALA A 247 10.17 20.46 -4.32
C ALA A 247 8.74 20.70 -4.83
N SER A 248 8.39 20.34 -6.08
CA SER A 248 7.11 20.73 -6.71
C SER A 248 5.89 20.23 -5.94
N TYR A 249 5.95 19.00 -5.41
CA TYR A 249 4.91 18.44 -4.55
C TYR A 249 4.68 19.32 -3.31
N TYR A 250 5.75 19.60 -2.55
CA TYR A 250 5.68 20.41 -1.33
C TYR A 250 5.25 21.85 -1.61
N GLN A 251 5.71 22.44 -2.72
CA GLN A 251 5.23 23.74 -3.16
C GLN A 251 3.73 23.72 -3.51
N GLY A 252 3.24 22.63 -4.13
CA GLY A 252 1.82 22.41 -4.40
C GLY A 252 0.99 22.38 -3.11
N VAL A 253 1.47 21.67 -2.09
CA VAL A 253 0.86 21.62 -0.76
C VAL A 253 0.80 23.03 -0.15
N ILE A 254 1.91 23.77 -0.15
CA ILE A 254 1.96 25.14 0.39
C ILE A 254 0.94 26.02 -0.35
N ARG A 255 0.95 26.05 -1.70
CA ARG A 255 -0.03 26.83 -2.49
C ARG A 255 -1.46 26.48 -2.13
N TRP A 256 -1.76 25.21 -1.96
CA TRP A 256 -3.10 24.76 -1.57
C TRP A 256 -3.48 25.28 -0.18
N LEU A 257 -2.60 25.17 0.81
CA LEU A 257 -2.83 25.66 2.17
C LEU A 257 -2.98 27.19 2.22
N LEU A 258 -2.19 27.92 1.41
CA LEU A 258 -2.33 29.37 1.27
C LEU A 258 -3.69 29.77 0.70
N ALA A 259 -4.24 28.99 -0.24
CA ALA A 259 -5.56 29.20 -0.81
C ALA A 259 -6.70 28.75 0.11
N HIS A 260 -6.44 27.79 1.01
CA HIS A 260 -7.43 27.18 1.91
C HIS A 260 -7.08 27.38 3.38
N ARG A 261 -6.79 28.64 3.78
CA ARG A 261 -6.32 28.97 5.14
C ARG A 261 -7.19 28.46 6.29
N ALA A 262 -8.49 28.30 6.07
CA ALA A 262 -9.41 27.78 7.08
C ALA A 262 -9.23 26.27 7.34
N GLU A 263 -8.56 25.55 6.43
CA GLU A 263 -8.29 24.11 6.54
C GLU A 263 -6.85 23.81 6.97
N ASP A 264 -5.99 24.82 7.13
CA ASP A 264 -4.60 24.65 7.57
C ASP A 264 -4.55 24.31 9.08
N PRO A 265 -4.14 23.10 9.48
CA PRO A 265 -4.04 22.72 10.88
C PRO A 265 -2.78 23.25 11.57
N GLY A 266 -1.99 24.10 10.91
CA GLY A 266 -0.73 24.64 11.41
C GLY A 266 0.50 24.06 10.69
N TYR A 267 0.35 23.66 9.43
CA TYR A 267 1.44 23.11 8.61
C TYR A 267 2.42 24.17 8.11
N LEU A 268 2.08 25.46 8.19
CA LEU A 268 2.86 26.52 7.60
C LEU A 268 3.73 27.25 8.63
N VAL A 269 5.03 27.32 8.35
CA VAL A 269 5.99 28.13 9.10
C VAL A 269 6.46 29.30 8.23
N LYS A 270 6.49 30.50 8.80
CA LYS A 270 7.05 31.67 8.12
C LYS A 270 8.57 31.52 7.98
N ALA A 271 9.08 31.80 6.78
CA ALA A 271 10.50 31.81 6.49
C ALA A 271 10.83 32.68 5.28
N SER A 272 12.03 33.25 5.25
CA SER A 272 12.54 33.89 4.03
C SER A 272 12.86 32.85 2.94
N GLN A 273 12.86 33.29 1.67
CA GLN A 273 13.25 32.43 0.55
C GLN A 273 14.73 32.05 0.62
N HIS A 274 15.57 32.98 1.09
CA HIS A 274 17.01 32.79 1.30
C HIS A 274 17.38 33.04 2.77
N PRO A 275 17.14 32.05 3.65
CA PRO A 275 17.46 32.15 5.07
C PRO A 275 18.94 32.45 5.32
N ASP A 276 19.21 33.36 6.24
CA ASP A 276 20.56 33.52 6.79
C ASP A 276 20.92 32.32 7.70
N ALA A 277 22.16 32.31 8.23
CA ALA A 277 22.63 31.20 9.06
C ALA A 277 21.79 30.99 10.35
N ALA A 278 21.25 32.06 10.93
CA ALA A 278 20.46 31.97 12.15
C ALA A 278 19.07 31.40 11.85
N GLU A 279 18.44 31.85 10.76
CA GLU A 279 17.16 31.31 10.31
C GLU A 279 17.31 29.86 9.82
N ALA A 280 18.40 29.52 9.12
CA ALA A 280 18.70 28.15 8.72
C ALA A 280 18.79 27.21 9.94
N ALA A 281 19.48 27.63 11.02
CA ALA A 281 19.57 26.86 12.26
C ALA A 281 18.20 26.64 12.92
N ARG A 282 17.32 27.66 12.91
CA ARG A 282 15.93 27.54 13.37
C ARG A 282 15.14 26.56 12.49
N LEU A 283 15.29 26.63 11.17
CA LEU A 283 14.53 25.79 10.23
C LEU A 283 14.85 24.30 10.35
N LYS A 284 16.07 23.92 10.76
CA LYS A 284 16.42 22.51 11.06
C LYS A 284 15.47 21.85 12.05
N THR A 285 14.86 22.62 12.96
CA THR A 285 13.90 22.13 13.96
C THR A 285 12.45 22.47 13.62
N ALA A 286 12.19 23.66 13.08
CA ALA A 286 10.83 24.11 12.79
C ALA A 286 10.27 23.56 11.45
N SER A 287 11.14 23.13 10.54
CA SER A 287 10.82 22.72 9.17
C SER A 287 11.69 21.51 8.79
N CYS A 288 12.68 21.70 7.93
CA CYS A 288 13.67 20.70 7.52
C CYS A 288 15.05 21.34 7.36
N ASP A 289 16.10 20.51 7.26
CA ASP A 289 17.46 21.00 7.07
C ASP A 289 17.72 21.43 5.62
N ILE A 290 17.58 22.73 5.37
CA ILE A 290 17.82 23.35 4.06
C ILE A 290 19.31 23.30 3.63
N THR A 291 20.23 22.99 4.54
CA THR A 291 21.67 22.94 4.23
C THR A 291 22.12 21.59 3.69
N THR A 292 21.29 20.55 3.86
CA THR A 292 21.60 19.17 3.45
C THR A 292 20.59 18.60 2.46
N SER A 293 19.47 19.30 2.20
CA SER A 293 18.43 18.85 1.27
C SER A 293 18.02 20.00 0.33
N GLU A 294 18.29 19.81 -0.96
CA GLU A 294 17.88 20.74 -2.02
C GLU A 294 16.34 20.83 -2.11
N VAL A 295 15.64 19.69 -2.03
CA VAL A 295 14.18 19.63 -1.97
C VAL A 295 13.64 20.47 -0.80
N CYS A 296 14.28 20.38 0.38
CA CYS A 296 13.90 21.20 1.53
C CYS A 296 14.16 22.70 1.28
N ALA A 297 15.34 23.04 0.73
CA ALA A 297 15.70 24.41 0.42
C ALA A 297 14.70 25.07 -0.53
N ASP A 298 14.25 24.33 -1.55
CA ASP A 298 13.34 24.79 -2.60
C ASP A 298 11.85 24.69 -2.25
N ALA A 299 11.50 23.97 -1.18
CA ALA A 299 10.13 23.84 -0.67
C ALA A 299 9.67 25.13 0.06
N TRP A 300 9.55 26.22 -0.70
CA TRP A 300 9.14 27.53 -0.23
C TRP A 300 8.16 28.17 -1.22
N VAL A 301 7.10 28.81 -0.69
CA VAL A 301 6.14 29.61 -1.48
C VAL A 301 5.64 30.78 -0.64
N ASP A 302 5.67 31.99 -1.20
CA ASP A 302 5.06 33.23 -0.66
C ASP A 302 5.34 33.49 0.83
N GLY A 303 6.57 33.23 1.28
CA GLY A 303 7.02 33.47 2.65
C GLY A 303 6.79 32.31 3.61
N TYR A 304 6.39 31.14 3.11
CA TYR A 304 6.08 29.97 3.91
C TYR A 304 6.83 28.72 3.46
N ARG A 305 7.13 27.88 4.44
CA ARG A 305 7.61 26.49 4.31
C ARG A 305 6.68 25.57 5.10
N LEU A 306 6.83 24.27 4.92
CA LEU A 306 6.11 23.27 5.71
C LEU A 306 6.81 23.03 7.06
N THR A 307 6.04 22.71 8.09
CA THR A 307 6.58 22.39 9.42
C THR A 307 7.27 21.03 9.44
N ALA A 308 8.14 20.82 10.44
CA ALA A 308 8.75 19.51 10.70
C ALA A 308 7.69 18.42 10.93
N ASP A 309 6.59 18.78 11.61
CA ASP A 309 5.47 17.88 11.87
C ASP A 309 4.76 17.44 10.58
N TYR A 310 4.59 18.34 9.60
CA TYR A 310 4.06 17.97 8.28
C TYR A 310 4.94 16.93 7.58
N TYR A 311 6.27 17.10 7.59
CA TYR A 311 7.17 16.14 6.97
C TYR A 311 7.11 14.76 7.64
N LEU A 312 6.89 14.73 8.96
CA LEU A 312 6.65 13.47 9.67
C LEU A 312 5.32 12.83 9.23
N GLY A 313 4.27 13.63 9.07
CA GLY A 313 2.98 13.18 8.53
C GLY A 313 3.04 12.66 7.10
N ASP A 314 3.73 13.37 6.19
CA ASP A 314 3.96 12.94 4.79
C ASP A 314 4.66 11.59 4.73
N ARG A 315 5.66 11.37 5.59
CA ARG A 315 6.35 10.08 5.65
C ARG A 315 5.49 8.97 6.24
N ALA A 316 4.74 9.25 7.32
CA ALA A 316 3.80 8.29 7.91
C ALA A 316 2.66 7.93 6.94
N MET A 317 2.16 8.89 6.16
CA MET A 317 1.20 8.67 5.08
C MET A 317 1.72 7.68 4.03
N ARG A 318 3.00 7.79 3.64
CA ARG A 318 3.64 6.84 2.70
C ARG A 318 3.79 5.45 3.30
N GLU A 319 3.98 5.36 4.62
CA GLU A 319 3.97 4.06 5.32
C GLU A 319 2.57 3.48 5.37
N SER A 320 1.52 4.32 5.41
CA SER A 320 0.15 3.83 5.38
C SER A 320 -0.28 3.27 4.02
N GLY A 321 0.48 3.54 2.96
CA GLY A 321 0.13 3.21 1.58
C GLY A 321 -1.02 4.06 1.01
N PHE A 322 -1.47 5.10 1.71
CA PHE A 322 -2.56 5.98 1.27
C PHE A 322 -2.05 7.38 0.87
N ASP A 323 -0.86 7.45 0.29
CA ASP A 323 -0.25 8.67 -0.22
C ASP A 323 -0.87 9.08 -1.58
N VAL A 324 -1.58 10.19 -1.75
CA VAL A 324 -2.11 11.09 -0.72
C VAL A 324 -3.61 10.94 -0.57
N ASN A 325 -4.11 11.25 0.63
CA ASN A 325 -5.51 11.36 1.00
C ASN A 325 -5.72 12.64 1.84
N PHE A 326 -6.97 12.97 2.14
CA PHE A 326 -7.34 14.08 3.05
C PHE A 326 -8.01 13.59 4.35
N HIS A 327 -8.03 12.27 4.54
CA HIS A 327 -8.65 11.61 5.68
C HIS A 327 -7.90 11.89 6.99
N PHE A 328 -6.57 11.95 6.92
CA PHE A 328 -5.71 12.37 8.05
C PHE A 328 -5.36 13.88 8.00
N GLY A 329 -6.33 14.71 7.59
CA GLY A 329 -6.12 16.14 7.33
C GLY A 329 -5.57 16.42 5.92
N PRO A 330 -5.41 17.70 5.52
CA PRO A 330 -4.99 18.03 4.17
C PRO A 330 -3.67 17.35 3.79
N TYR A 331 -3.67 16.69 2.62
CA TYR A 331 -2.52 15.89 2.15
C TYR A 331 -2.00 14.87 3.18
N ALA A 332 -2.86 14.41 4.09
CA ALA A 332 -2.57 13.48 5.17
C ALA A 332 -1.37 13.87 6.06
N GLY A 333 -1.08 15.18 6.17
CA GLY A 333 0.04 15.70 6.97
C GLY A 333 -0.07 15.47 8.48
N LEU A 334 -1.16 14.86 8.99
CA LEU A 334 -1.31 14.44 10.38
C LEU A 334 -1.35 12.92 10.54
N THR A 335 -0.98 12.10 9.55
CA THR A 335 -1.12 10.62 9.65
C THR A 335 -0.51 10.04 10.93
N HIS A 336 0.63 10.56 11.40
CA HIS A 336 1.29 10.12 12.64
C HIS A 336 0.57 10.55 13.94
N HIS A 337 -0.50 11.33 13.87
CA HIS A 337 -1.34 11.70 15.03
C HIS A 337 -2.48 10.71 15.26
N TYR A 338 -2.72 9.78 14.33
CA TYR A 338 -3.86 8.88 14.38
C TYR A 338 -3.44 7.46 14.78
N ALA A 339 -4.30 6.79 15.57
CA ALA A 339 -4.43 5.35 15.63
C ALA A 339 -5.39 4.90 14.50
N PRO A 340 -4.90 4.33 13.39
CA PRO A 340 -5.77 4.00 12.26
C PRO A 340 -6.49 2.66 12.47
N VAL A 341 -7.77 2.61 12.13
CA VAL A 341 -8.60 1.39 12.04
C VAL A 341 -7.94 0.38 11.13
N GLY A 342 -7.43 0.82 9.98
CA GLY A 342 -6.73 -0.05 9.03
C GLY A 342 -5.57 -0.79 9.69
N LEU A 343 -4.57 -0.06 10.19
CA LEU A 343 -3.37 -0.65 10.82
C LEU A 343 -3.73 -1.58 11.98
N ASN A 344 -4.60 -1.14 12.89
CA ASN A 344 -4.91 -1.92 14.09
C ASN A 344 -5.76 -3.16 13.78
N SER A 345 -6.54 -3.15 12.70
CA SER A 345 -7.19 -4.37 12.19
C SER A 345 -6.16 -5.35 11.63
N LEU A 346 -5.15 -4.86 10.91
CA LEU A 346 -4.08 -5.71 10.37
C LEU A 346 -3.24 -6.31 11.50
N LEU A 347 -2.89 -5.53 12.53
CA LEU A 347 -2.15 -6.04 13.69
C LEU A 347 -2.97 -7.04 14.50
N TYR A 348 -4.27 -6.82 14.68
CA TYR A 348 -5.15 -7.82 15.31
C TYR A 348 -5.15 -9.13 14.51
N ARG A 349 -5.23 -9.03 13.18
CA ARG A 349 -5.15 -10.22 12.32
C ARG A 349 -3.79 -10.91 12.47
N TYR A 350 -2.71 -10.13 12.48
CA TYR A 350 -1.35 -10.65 12.63
C TYR A 350 -1.16 -11.38 13.97
N GLU A 351 -1.66 -10.83 15.08
CA GLU A 351 -1.62 -11.48 16.40
C GLU A 351 -2.38 -12.82 16.38
N ARG A 352 -3.52 -12.90 15.67
CA ARG A 352 -4.24 -14.17 15.47
C ARG A 352 -3.46 -15.16 14.62
N ASP A 353 -2.84 -14.71 13.54
CA ASP A 353 -2.00 -15.57 12.71
C ASP A 353 -0.79 -16.11 13.51
N LEU A 354 -0.13 -15.26 14.32
CA LEU A 354 0.97 -15.67 15.21
C LEU A 354 0.52 -16.65 16.29
N HIS A 355 -0.69 -16.50 16.83
CA HIS A 355 -1.31 -17.50 17.71
C HIS A 355 -1.41 -18.85 17.00
N ASP A 356 -2.00 -18.89 15.80
CA ASP A 356 -2.24 -20.14 15.07
C ASP A 356 -0.92 -20.82 14.64
N PHE A 357 0.09 -20.03 14.29
CA PHE A 357 1.44 -20.52 14.02
C PHE A 357 2.07 -21.13 15.27
N ALA A 358 1.94 -20.47 16.42
CA ALA A 358 2.44 -20.97 17.69
C ALA A 358 1.75 -22.28 18.10
N VAL A 359 0.43 -22.39 17.94
CA VAL A 359 -0.33 -23.63 18.18
C VAL A 359 0.19 -24.75 17.28
N THR A 360 0.34 -24.49 15.97
CA THR A 360 0.84 -25.46 14.99
C THR A 360 2.23 -25.97 15.38
N LEU A 361 3.10 -25.10 15.88
CA LEU A 361 4.45 -25.43 16.32
C LEU A 361 4.53 -26.07 17.72
N GLY A 362 3.43 -26.13 18.47
CA GLY A 362 3.41 -26.62 19.85
C GLY A 362 4.01 -25.64 20.87
N LYS A 363 4.02 -24.34 20.56
CA LYS A 363 4.55 -23.26 21.40
C LYS A 363 3.43 -22.67 22.27
N THR A 364 2.98 -23.41 23.29
CA THR A 364 1.80 -23.04 24.10
C THR A 364 1.92 -21.67 24.78
N ALA A 365 3.10 -21.33 25.32
CA ALA A 365 3.31 -20.02 25.96
C ALA A 365 3.16 -18.86 24.97
N ASP A 366 3.77 -18.99 23.78
CA ASP A 366 3.65 -17.99 22.73
C ASP A 366 2.19 -17.87 22.27
N ALA A 367 1.48 -18.99 22.08
CA ALA A 367 0.06 -18.97 21.72
C ALA A 367 -0.79 -18.23 22.77
N THR A 368 -0.60 -18.51 24.06
CA THR A 368 -1.30 -17.78 25.14
C THR A 368 -1.00 -16.29 25.09
N HIS A 369 0.27 -15.91 24.87
CA HIS A 369 0.66 -14.51 24.73
C HIS A 369 -0.07 -13.83 23.56
N TRP A 370 -0.07 -14.44 22.37
CA TRP A 370 -0.71 -13.87 21.19
C TRP A 370 -2.23 -13.77 21.31
N ALA A 371 -2.89 -14.75 21.96
CA ALA A 371 -4.31 -14.66 22.27
C ALA A 371 -4.64 -13.47 23.20
N GLN A 372 -3.78 -13.22 24.20
CA GLN A 372 -3.92 -12.06 25.09
C GLN A 372 -3.68 -10.75 24.35
N ALA A 373 -2.66 -10.68 23.48
CA ALA A 373 -2.36 -9.51 22.66
C ALA A 373 -3.54 -9.15 21.75
N ALA A 374 -4.07 -10.12 21.00
CA ALA A 374 -5.25 -9.93 20.15
C ALA A 374 -6.48 -9.48 20.95
N THR A 375 -6.71 -10.07 22.13
CA THR A 375 -7.81 -9.67 23.02
C THR A 375 -7.65 -8.22 23.49
N ALA A 376 -6.45 -7.83 23.92
CA ALA A 376 -6.16 -6.47 24.36
C ALA A 376 -6.32 -5.45 23.23
N ARG A 377 -5.81 -5.76 22.03
CA ARG A 377 -5.95 -4.89 20.86
C ARG A 377 -7.41 -4.72 20.45
N LYS A 378 -8.19 -5.80 20.41
CA LYS A 378 -9.62 -5.74 20.12
C LYS A 378 -10.35 -4.83 21.13
N ALA A 379 -10.06 -4.98 22.43
CA ALA A 379 -10.64 -4.13 23.46
C ALA A 379 -10.29 -2.65 23.25
N ALA A 380 -9.03 -2.34 22.92
CA ALA A 380 -8.62 -0.98 22.58
C ALA A 380 -9.30 -0.45 21.30
N MET A 381 -9.45 -1.28 20.26
CA MET A 381 -10.18 -0.91 19.05
C MET A 381 -11.65 -0.60 19.34
N ASP A 382 -12.31 -1.40 20.16
CA ASP A 382 -13.71 -1.16 20.57
C ASP A 382 -13.84 0.10 21.44
N GLN A 383 -12.83 0.44 22.23
CA GLN A 383 -12.82 1.64 23.07
C GLN A 383 -12.59 2.93 22.27
N TYR A 384 -11.56 2.96 21.42
CA TYR A 384 -11.09 4.19 20.79
C TYR A 384 -11.61 4.37 19.36
N LEU A 385 -11.77 3.26 18.62
CA LEU A 385 -12.04 3.31 17.18
C LEU A 385 -13.52 3.08 16.86
N TRP A 386 -14.21 2.21 17.60
CA TRP A 386 -15.64 2.00 17.38
C TRP A 386 -16.45 3.20 17.86
N GLN A 387 -17.30 3.75 17.00
CA GLN A 387 -18.18 4.88 17.32
C GLN A 387 -19.65 4.42 17.29
N PRO A 388 -20.25 4.00 18.42
CA PRO A 388 -21.59 3.43 18.47
C PRO A 388 -22.67 4.33 17.85
N ALA A 389 -22.59 5.64 18.11
CA ALA A 389 -23.54 6.61 17.57
C ALA A 389 -23.47 6.74 16.04
N LYS A 390 -22.30 6.49 15.45
CA LYS A 390 -22.11 6.47 14.00
C LYS A 390 -22.37 5.09 13.39
N GLY A 391 -22.26 4.01 14.18
CA GLY A 391 -22.35 2.64 13.72
C GLY A 391 -21.21 2.24 12.79
N MET A 392 -20.00 2.75 13.05
CA MET A 392 -18.80 2.51 12.24
C MET A 392 -17.54 2.66 13.09
N TYR A 393 -16.44 2.07 12.62
CA TYR A 393 -15.11 2.37 13.12
C TYR A 393 -14.59 3.66 12.48
N MET A 394 -13.98 4.52 13.29
CA MET A 394 -13.32 5.78 12.91
C MET A 394 -11.89 5.75 13.45
N ASP A 395 -10.95 6.35 12.73
CA ASP A 395 -9.59 6.49 13.23
C ASP A 395 -9.58 7.44 14.44
N TYR A 396 -8.64 7.28 15.36
CA TYR A 396 -8.59 8.09 16.58
C TYR A 396 -7.36 8.99 16.58
N ASP A 397 -7.58 10.30 16.54
CA ASP A 397 -6.54 11.31 16.76
C ASP A 397 -6.21 11.33 18.25
N PHE A 398 -5.12 10.66 18.64
CA PHE A 398 -4.71 10.55 20.04
C PHE A 398 -4.00 11.81 20.54
N VAL A 399 -3.62 12.73 19.65
CA VAL A 399 -3.06 14.03 20.01
C VAL A 399 -4.18 15.00 20.38
N ALA A 400 -5.25 15.03 19.58
CA ALA A 400 -6.43 15.85 19.84
C ALA A 400 -7.49 15.17 20.74
N GLY A 401 -7.33 13.87 21.03
CA GLY A 401 -8.22 13.09 21.88
C GLY A 401 -9.62 12.85 21.30
N LYS A 402 -9.75 12.76 19.97
CA LYS A 402 -11.05 12.67 19.28
C LYS A 402 -11.03 11.73 18.05
N PRO A 403 -12.18 11.15 17.68
CA PRO A 403 -12.26 10.37 16.43
C PRO A 403 -12.13 11.28 15.20
N SER A 404 -11.73 10.70 14.07
CA SER A 404 -11.70 11.34 12.76
C SER A 404 -13.12 11.78 12.34
N THR A 405 -13.17 12.79 11.47
CA THR A 405 -14.43 13.44 11.09
C THR A 405 -15.18 12.64 10.04
N ASP A 406 -14.51 12.33 8.92
CA ASP A 406 -15.11 11.81 7.71
C ASP A 406 -15.08 10.27 7.68
N PRO A 407 -16.14 9.60 7.18
CA PRO A 407 -16.12 8.16 6.96
C PRO A 407 -15.08 7.76 5.91
N TYR A 408 -14.37 6.67 6.20
CA TYR A 408 -13.35 6.12 5.32
C TYR A 408 -13.49 4.60 5.18
N LEU A 409 -13.13 4.07 4.01
CA LEU A 409 -13.42 2.69 3.64
C LEU A 409 -12.71 1.66 4.52
N SER A 410 -11.61 2.03 5.19
CA SER A 410 -10.92 1.21 6.18
C SER A 410 -11.81 0.77 7.35
N THR A 411 -12.99 1.40 7.54
CA THR A 411 -14.00 0.99 8.52
C THR A 411 -14.46 -0.48 8.38
N PHE A 412 -14.29 -1.08 7.20
CA PHE A 412 -14.60 -2.50 6.95
C PHE A 412 -13.43 -3.46 7.23
N TYR A 413 -12.21 -2.98 7.45
CA TYR A 413 -11.06 -3.85 7.75
C TYR A 413 -11.27 -4.72 9.00
N PRO A 414 -11.95 -4.27 10.07
CA PRO A 414 -12.29 -5.12 11.21
C PRO A 414 -13.11 -6.37 10.84
N LEU A 415 -13.88 -6.34 9.73
CA LEU A 415 -14.56 -7.53 9.22
C LEU A 415 -13.56 -8.52 8.63
N TRP A 416 -12.64 -8.07 7.77
CA TRP A 416 -11.62 -8.95 7.20
C TRP A 416 -10.69 -9.55 8.27
N ALA A 417 -10.34 -8.76 9.28
CA ALA A 417 -9.51 -9.20 10.39
C ALA A 417 -10.22 -10.15 11.36
N GLY A 418 -11.57 -10.19 11.33
CA GLY A 418 -12.40 -10.91 12.30
C GLY A 418 -12.42 -10.26 13.69
N ALA A 419 -12.26 -8.94 13.76
CA ALA A 419 -12.23 -8.15 14.99
C ALA A 419 -13.63 -7.64 15.39
N ALA A 420 -14.53 -7.44 14.41
CA ALA A 420 -15.87 -6.94 14.69
C ALA A 420 -16.77 -8.01 15.34
N SER A 421 -17.63 -7.61 16.27
CA SER A 421 -18.75 -8.46 16.70
C SER A 421 -19.83 -8.55 15.61
N ALA A 422 -20.74 -9.52 15.71
CA ALA A 422 -21.88 -9.63 14.80
C ALA A 422 -22.75 -8.36 14.77
N ALA A 423 -22.93 -7.69 15.91
CA ALA A 423 -23.68 -6.42 15.99
C ALA A 423 -22.95 -5.27 15.28
N GLN A 424 -21.63 -5.15 15.48
CA GLN A 424 -20.80 -4.17 14.78
C GLN A 424 -20.82 -4.45 13.26
N ALA A 425 -20.75 -5.71 12.85
CA ALA A 425 -20.81 -6.09 11.45
C ALA A 425 -22.14 -5.75 10.79
N GLN A 426 -23.26 -5.99 11.47
CA GLN A 426 -24.59 -5.59 10.99
C GLN A 426 -24.71 -4.06 10.88
N ALA A 427 -24.15 -3.31 11.83
CA ALA A 427 -24.13 -1.86 11.77
C ALA A 427 -23.29 -1.34 10.59
N LEU A 428 -22.11 -1.92 10.37
CA LEU A 428 -21.23 -1.60 9.23
C LEU A 428 -21.87 -1.93 7.88
N ARG A 429 -22.57 -3.07 7.77
CA ARG A 429 -23.37 -3.40 6.57
C ARG A 429 -24.36 -2.29 6.23
N GLY A 430 -25.01 -1.70 7.25
CA GLY A 430 -25.89 -0.54 7.10
C GLY A 430 -25.21 0.75 6.62
N LYS A 431 -23.87 0.78 6.51
CA LYS A 431 -23.08 1.93 6.04
C LYS A 431 -22.54 1.75 4.62
N LEU A 432 -22.78 0.61 3.96
CA LEU A 432 -22.31 0.35 2.59
C LEU A 432 -22.66 1.47 1.60
N ALA A 433 -23.87 2.04 1.72
CA ALA A 433 -24.35 3.12 0.84
C ALA A 433 -23.49 4.40 0.88
N LEU A 434 -22.63 4.59 1.90
CA LEU A 434 -21.69 5.70 1.93
C LEU A 434 -20.56 5.55 0.90
N PHE A 435 -20.16 4.32 0.59
CA PHE A 435 -18.98 4.00 -0.21
C PHE A 435 -19.33 3.32 -1.53
N GLU A 436 -20.44 2.58 -1.56
CA GLU A 436 -20.86 1.86 -2.74
C GLU A 436 -21.24 2.81 -3.88
N GLN A 437 -20.66 2.54 -5.04
CA GLN A 437 -20.93 3.24 -6.29
C GLN A 437 -21.26 2.22 -7.39
N ARG A 438 -21.38 2.69 -8.64
CA ARG A 438 -21.56 1.81 -9.79
C ARG A 438 -20.40 0.83 -9.95
N GLY A 439 -19.17 1.30 -9.73
CA GLY A 439 -17.95 0.55 -10.02
C GLY A 439 -17.36 -0.27 -8.87
N GLY A 440 -17.99 -0.28 -7.70
CA GLY A 440 -17.44 -0.90 -6.49
C GLY A 440 -17.48 0.08 -5.31
N LEU A 441 -16.48 0.02 -4.44
CA LEU A 441 -16.36 0.84 -3.23
C LEU A 441 -15.33 1.96 -3.45
N ARG A 442 -15.74 3.21 -3.21
CA ARG A 442 -14.83 4.37 -3.15
C ARG A 442 -14.15 4.50 -1.79
N MET A 443 -13.00 5.16 -1.73
CA MET A 443 -12.21 5.31 -0.49
C MET A 443 -12.88 6.17 0.59
N SER A 444 -13.44 7.31 0.21
CA SER A 444 -14.03 8.27 1.15
C SER A 444 -15.32 8.88 0.63
N THR A 445 -16.00 9.69 1.44
CA THR A 445 -17.18 10.45 1.00
C THR A 445 -16.85 11.82 0.41
N ARG A 446 -15.59 12.25 0.49
CA ARG A 446 -15.15 13.62 0.15
C ARG A 446 -14.32 13.61 -1.13
N THR A 447 -14.69 14.46 -2.09
CA THR A 447 -13.91 14.65 -3.33
C THR A 447 -12.87 15.74 -3.10
N THR A 448 -11.61 15.36 -2.97
CA THR A 448 -10.49 16.27 -2.68
C THR A 448 -9.54 16.44 -3.86
N GLY A 449 -9.67 15.58 -4.88
CA GLY A 449 -8.70 15.47 -5.97
C GLY A 449 -7.47 14.64 -5.62
N ALA A 450 -7.37 14.15 -4.38
CA ALA A 450 -6.39 13.17 -3.95
C ALA A 450 -6.74 11.77 -4.47
N GLN A 451 -5.73 10.92 -4.68
CA GLN A 451 -5.92 9.61 -5.31
C GLN A 451 -6.55 8.56 -4.38
N TRP A 452 -6.36 8.69 -3.06
CA TRP A 452 -6.95 7.82 -2.05
C TRP A 452 -8.23 8.42 -1.43
N ASP A 453 -8.95 9.24 -2.19
CA ASP A 453 -10.24 9.83 -1.81
C ASP A 453 -11.31 9.59 -2.87
N ALA A 454 -12.55 10.02 -2.60
CA ALA A 454 -13.59 10.00 -3.61
C ALA A 454 -13.16 10.77 -4.89
N PRO A 455 -13.56 10.30 -6.08
CA PRO A 455 -14.44 9.17 -6.37
C PRO A 455 -13.69 7.84 -6.59
N TYR A 456 -12.41 7.77 -6.22
CA TYR A 456 -11.55 6.65 -6.60
C TYR A 456 -11.70 5.46 -5.65
N GLY A 457 -11.43 4.28 -6.19
CA GLY A 457 -11.40 3.02 -5.48
C GLY A 457 -10.27 2.15 -6.01
N TRP A 458 -9.82 1.25 -5.14
CA TRP A 458 -8.61 0.47 -5.31
C TRP A 458 -8.90 -0.99 -5.06
N ALA A 459 -8.22 -1.87 -5.80
CA ALA A 459 -8.38 -3.32 -5.67
C ALA A 459 -8.15 -3.81 -4.21
N PRO A 460 -7.06 -3.44 -3.52
CA PRO A 460 -6.81 -3.83 -2.14
C PRO A 460 -7.98 -3.59 -1.17
N THR A 461 -8.50 -2.37 -1.17
CA THR A 461 -9.53 -1.96 -0.21
C THR A 461 -10.91 -2.51 -0.55
N ASN A 462 -11.19 -2.69 -1.85
CA ASN A 462 -12.38 -3.41 -2.30
C ASN A 462 -12.31 -4.88 -1.86
N TRP A 463 -11.18 -5.56 -2.07
CA TRP A 463 -11.00 -6.94 -1.63
C TRP A 463 -11.20 -7.11 -0.12
N LEU A 464 -10.52 -6.30 0.70
CA LEU A 464 -10.62 -6.42 2.16
C LEU A 464 -12.05 -6.18 2.65
N ALA A 465 -12.75 -5.17 2.11
CA ALA A 465 -14.14 -4.93 2.47
C ALA A 465 -15.06 -6.08 2.01
N ILE A 466 -14.95 -6.53 0.76
CA ILE A 466 -15.76 -7.61 0.18
C ILE A 466 -15.52 -8.93 0.92
N LYS A 467 -14.26 -9.30 1.13
CA LYS A 467 -13.92 -10.54 1.84
C LYS A 467 -14.33 -10.50 3.31
N GLY A 468 -14.25 -9.33 3.94
CA GLY A 468 -14.77 -9.12 5.28
C GLY A 468 -16.30 -9.29 5.36
N LEU A 469 -17.06 -8.72 4.42
CA LEU A 469 -18.51 -8.90 4.36
C LEU A 469 -18.89 -10.38 4.16
N ASP A 470 -18.20 -11.05 3.23
CA ASP A 470 -18.36 -12.48 2.96
C ASP A 470 -18.10 -13.33 4.21
N ALA A 471 -17.00 -13.07 4.93
CA ALA A 471 -16.65 -13.78 6.16
C ALA A 471 -17.68 -13.63 7.29
N TYR A 472 -18.50 -12.58 7.25
CA TYR A 472 -19.58 -12.33 8.22
C TYR A 472 -20.97 -12.78 7.72
N GLY A 473 -21.02 -13.51 6.60
CA GLY A 473 -22.26 -14.09 6.05
C GLY A 473 -23.08 -13.13 5.20
N PHE A 474 -22.54 -11.96 4.84
CA PHE A 474 -23.20 -11.00 3.95
C PHE A 474 -22.88 -11.29 2.48
N HIS A 475 -23.07 -12.55 2.07
CA HIS A 475 -22.68 -13.06 0.75
C HIS A 475 -23.32 -12.28 -0.41
N ASP A 476 -24.61 -11.93 -0.30
CA ASP A 476 -25.29 -11.14 -1.34
C ASP A 476 -24.62 -9.78 -1.59
N ASP A 477 -24.20 -9.10 -0.52
CA ASP A 477 -23.50 -7.82 -0.61
C ASP A 477 -22.09 -8.02 -1.17
N ALA A 478 -21.37 -9.05 -0.71
CA ALA A 478 -20.03 -9.38 -1.18
C ALA A 478 -20.03 -9.70 -2.69
N HIS A 479 -20.92 -10.58 -3.17
CA HIS A 479 -21.04 -10.96 -4.57
C HIS A 479 -21.45 -9.76 -5.45
N ARG A 480 -22.40 -8.95 -4.97
CA ARG A 480 -22.84 -7.74 -5.68
C ARG A 480 -21.70 -6.74 -5.84
N LEU A 481 -20.89 -6.53 -4.81
CA LEU A 481 -19.74 -5.61 -4.85
C LEU A 481 -18.59 -6.18 -5.70
N ALA A 482 -18.34 -7.49 -5.62
CA ALA A 482 -17.38 -8.20 -6.46
C ALA A 482 -17.71 -8.02 -7.95
N GLY A 483 -18.95 -8.29 -8.34
CA GLY A 483 -19.41 -8.13 -9.73
C GLY A 483 -19.31 -6.68 -10.22
N LYS A 484 -19.56 -5.69 -9.37
CA LYS A 484 -19.40 -4.27 -9.72
C LYS A 484 -17.94 -3.89 -10.01
N PHE A 485 -17.02 -4.36 -9.16
CA PHE A 485 -15.59 -4.07 -9.32
C PHE A 485 -15.02 -4.80 -10.54
N MET A 486 -15.29 -6.10 -10.70
CA MET A 486 -14.86 -6.88 -11.87
C MET A 486 -15.38 -6.28 -13.17
N ALA A 487 -16.66 -5.92 -13.24
CA ALA A 487 -17.21 -5.28 -14.43
C ALA A 487 -16.57 -3.90 -14.74
N THR A 488 -16.01 -3.22 -13.74
CA THR A 488 -15.22 -1.99 -13.95
C THR A 488 -13.87 -2.30 -14.58
N VAL A 489 -13.20 -3.36 -14.14
CA VAL A 489 -11.95 -3.82 -14.73
C VAL A 489 -12.19 -4.28 -16.19
N ASP A 490 -13.21 -5.12 -16.42
CA ASP A 490 -13.56 -5.61 -17.76
C ASP A 490 -13.88 -4.46 -18.74
N ARG A 491 -14.67 -3.48 -18.30
CA ARG A 491 -14.97 -2.29 -19.12
C ARG A 491 -13.73 -1.49 -19.45
N SER A 492 -12.80 -1.37 -18.51
CA SER A 492 -11.58 -0.59 -18.71
C SER A 492 -10.63 -1.30 -19.66
N LEU A 493 -10.43 -2.61 -19.48
CA LEU A 493 -9.64 -3.43 -20.38
C LEU A 493 -10.20 -3.42 -21.80
N ALA A 494 -11.52 -3.52 -21.96
CA ALA A 494 -12.15 -3.48 -23.28
C ALA A 494 -12.08 -2.10 -23.94
N ALA A 495 -11.91 -1.03 -23.16
CA ALA A 495 -11.81 0.33 -23.67
C ALA A 495 -10.40 0.67 -24.20
N ASP A 496 -9.33 0.24 -23.52
CA ASP A 496 -7.96 0.65 -23.86
C ASP A 496 -6.92 -0.49 -23.92
N GLY A 497 -7.34 -1.74 -23.68
CA GLY A 497 -6.48 -2.92 -23.70
C GLY A 497 -5.62 -3.09 -22.45
N THR A 498 -5.87 -2.35 -21.36
CA THR A 498 -5.03 -2.38 -20.16
C THR A 498 -5.79 -2.56 -18.84
N ILE A 499 -5.14 -3.20 -17.87
CA ILE A 499 -5.52 -3.16 -16.45
C ILE A 499 -4.74 -2.02 -15.78
N ARG A 500 -5.39 -1.34 -14.82
CA ARG A 500 -4.89 -0.13 -14.16
C ARG A 500 -4.70 -0.31 -12.66
N GLU A 501 -3.89 0.57 -12.11
CA GLU A 501 -3.63 0.72 -10.68
C GLU A 501 -4.90 1.05 -9.87
N LYS A 502 -5.68 2.03 -10.35
CA LYS A 502 -6.87 2.56 -9.67
C LYS A 502 -7.98 2.94 -10.64
N TYR A 503 -9.20 3.05 -10.11
CA TYR A 503 -10.41 3.21 -10.91
C TYR A 503 -11.35 4.27 -10.33
N ASN A 504 -12.13 4.90 -11.20
CA ASN A 504 -13.19 5.81 -10.81
C ASN A 504 -14.46 5.02 -10.53
N MET A 505 -14.83 4.92 -9.26
CA MET A 505 -15.94 4.09 -8.80
C MET A 505 -17.30 4.68 -9.20
N ALA A 506 -17.40 6.00 -9.31
CA ALA A 506 -18.63 6.66 -9.73
C ALA A 506 -18.95 6.37 -11.21
N LEU A 507 -17.94 6.42 -12.07
CA LEU A 507 -18.10 6.14 -13.50
C LEU A 507 -18.04 4.63 -13.82
N GLY A 508 -17.36 3.85 -12.98
CA GLY A 508 -17.11 2.43 -13.20
C GLY A 508 -16.16 2.19 -14.37
N ASN A 509 -15.09 2.97 -14.46
CA ASN A 509 -14.04 2.87 -15.49
C ASN A 509 -12.68 3.38 -14.95
N ALA A 510 -11.67 3.43 -15.82
CA ALA A 510 -10.33 3.94 -15.50
C ALA A 510 -10.14 5.46 -15.66
N ASP A 511 -11.22 6.26 -15.81
CA ASP A 511 -11.12 7.73 -15.95
C ASP A 511 -10.78 8.40 -14.61
N VAL A 512 -9.49 8.46 -14.31
CA VAL A 512 -8.92 8.96 -13.06
C VAL A 512 -8.21 10.29 -13.32
N LYS A 513 -8.59 11.34 -12.58
CA LYS A 513 -8.06 12.71 -12.70
C LYS A 513 -7.58 13.21 -11.34
N VAL A 514 -6.36 12.83 -10.98
CA VAL A 514 -5.75 13.25 -9.72
C VAL A 514 -5.21 14.67 -9.86
N SER A 515 -5.51 15.54 -8.91
CA SER A 515 -4.97 16.90 -8.81
C SER A 515 -4.09 17.12 -7.58
N ALA A 516 -4.08 16.16 -6.64
CA ALA A 516 -3.22 16.15 -5.46
C ALA A 516 -2.48 14.81 -5.37
N GLY A 517 -1.14 14.84 -5.47
CA GLY A 517 -0.29 13.65 -5.60
C GLY A 517 0.19 13.43 -7.04
N TYR A 518 0.77 12.26 -7.34
CA TYR A 518 1.19 11.94 -8.71
C TYR A 518 -0.03 11.68 -9.60
N THR A 519 0.03 12.16 -10.83
CA THR A 519 -1.14 12.23 -11.72
C THR A 519 -1.32 11.00 -12.60
N THR A 520 -0.34 10.11 -12.64
CA THR A 520 -0.34 8.94 -13.53
C THR A 520 -1.25 7.83 -12.98
N ASN A 521 -2.05 7.21 -13.87
CA ASN A 521 -2.73 5.95 -13.59
C ASN A 521 -1.96 4.79 -14.26
N VAL A 522 -1.21 4.04 -13.45
CA VAL A 522 -0.21 3.08 -13.92
C VAL A 522 -0.87 1.85 -14.56
N ILE A 523 -0.25 1.32 -15.62
CA ILE A 523 -0.68 0.12 -16.36
C ILE A 523 -0.03 -1.13 -15.74
N GLY A 524 -0.78 -2.21 -15.55
CA GLY A 524 -0.21 -3.50 -15.12
C GLY A 524 -1.20 -4.45 -14.44
N PHE A 525 -1.88 -4.11 -13.35
CA PHE A 525 -1.22 -3.73 -12.10
C PHE A 525 -1.40 -4.91 -11.12
N GLY A 526 -0.35 -5.35 -10.44
CA GLY A 526 -0.25 -6.62 -9.73
C GLY A 526 -1.38 -6.87 -8.72
N TRP A 527 -1.72 -5.90 -7.88
CA TRP A 527 -2.85 -6.07 -6.95
C TRP A 527 -4.20 -6.19 -7.67
N THR A 528 -4.35 -5.63 -8.87
CA THR A 528 -5.64 -5.57 -9.56
C THR A 528 -5.87 -6.92 -10.18
N ASN A 529 -4.81 -7.48 -10.77
CA ASN A 529 -4.75 -8.83 -11.28
C ASN A 529 -5.09 -9.84 -10.18
N GLY A 530 -4.40 -9.76 -9.04
CA GLY A 530 -4.61 -10.71 -7.95
C GLY A 530 -6.00 -10.61 -7.32
N VAL A 531 -6.48 -9.40 -7.06
CA VAL A 531 -7.84 -9.19 -6.53
C VAL A 531 -8.91 -9.62 -7.53
N TYR A 532 -8.73 -9.36 -8.83
CA TYR A 532 -9.68 -9.78 -9.85
C TYR A 532 -9.85 -11.31 -9.83
N LEU A 533 -8.76 -12.08 -9.76
CA LEU A 533 -8.82 -13.54 -9.65
C LEU A 533 -9.55 -13.99 -8.37
N LYS A 534 -9.27 -13.36 -7.22
CA LYS A 534 -9.95 -13.70 -5.96
C LYS A 534 -11.45 -13.37 -5.98
N LEU A 535 -11.84 -12.27 -6.63
CA LEU A 535 -13.24 -11.92 -6.79
C LEU A 535 -13.95 -12.85 -7.80
N HIS A 536 -13.25 -13.30 -8.84
CA HIS A 536 -13.74 -14.30 -9.78
C HIS A 536 -14.04 -15.62 -9.07
N GLU A 537 -13.08 -16.14 -8.29
CA GLU A 537 -13.24 -17.35 -7.48
C GLU A 537 -14.42 -17.22 -6.50
N LEU A 538 -14.58 -16.05 -5.86
CA LEU A 538 -15.70 -15.78 -4.95
C LEU A 538 -17.06 -15.90 -5.68
N LEU A 539 -17.15 -15.43 -6.93
CA LEU A 539 -18.38 -15.48 -7.72
C LEU A 539 -18.68 -16.85 -8.32
N GLU A 540 -17.64 -17.65 -8.62
CA GLU A 540 -17.78 -19.03 -9.11
C GLU A 540 -18.04 -20.03 -7.99
N GLY A 541 -17.62 -19.70 -6.77
CA GLY A 541 -17.91 -20.49 -5.58
C GLY A 541 -19.42 -20.71 -5.42
N PRO A 542 -19.86 -21.87 -4.90
CA PRO A 542 -21.27 -22.14 -4.75
C PRO A 542 -21.87 -21.10 -3.79
N ALA A 543 -22.92 -20.38 -4.25
CA ALA A 543 -23.71 -19.44 -3.45
C ALA A 543 -24.42 -20.19 -2.32
N THR A 544 -23.66 -20.61 -1.32
CA THR A 544 -24.12 -21.52 -0.29
C THR A 544 -24.46 -20.69 0.92
N GLY A 545 -25.75 -20.39 1.05
CA GLY A 545 -26.41 -20.08 2.31
C GLY A 545 -26.36 -21.25 3.29
N LYS A 546 -25.15 -21.73 3.61
CA LYS A 546 -24.86 -22.58 4.76
C LYS A 546 -23.71 -21.92 5.50
N PRO A 547 -23.90 -21.49 6.76
CA PRO A 547 -22.80 -20.98 7.55
C PRO A 547 -21.70 -22.04 7.56
N ALA A 548 -20.47 -21.62 7.25
CA ALA A 548 -19.30 -22.42 7.58
C ALA A 548 -19.47 -22.85 9.03
N ALA A 549 -19.50 -24.17 9.26
CA ALA A 549 -19.57 -24.70 10.60
C ALA A 549 -18.51 -23.98 11.41
N ALA A 550 -18.94 -23.27 12.46
CA ALA A 550 -18.07 -22.55 13.36
C ALA A 550 -16.89 -23.46 13.68
N ALA A 551 -15.68 -23.04 13.28
CA ALA A 551 -14.46 -23.59 13.82
C ALA A 551 -14.67 -23.61 15.33
N THR A 552 -14.76 -24.82 15.87
CA THR A 552 -15.18 -25.05 17.23
C THR A 552 -14.19 -24.31 18.11
N VAL A 553 -14.67 -23.25 18.77
CA VAL A 553 -13.98 -22.65 19.90
C VAL A 553 -13.93 -23.75 20.95
N VAL A 554 -12.83 -24.50 20.96
CA VAL A 554 -12.46 -25.34 22.10
C VAL A 554 -11.87 -24.38 23.12
N HIS A 555 -12.50 -24.37 24.30
CA HIS A 555 -12.29 -23.48 25.44
C HIS A 555 -10.84 -23.16 25.79
#